data_AF-A0A6A5UMG8-F1
#
_entry.id   AF-A0A6A5UMG8-F1
#
_cell.length_a   1.000
_cell.length_b   1.000
_cell.length_c   1.000
_cell.angle_alpha   90.00
_cell.angle_beta   90.00
_cell.angle_gamma   90.00
#
_symmetry.space_group_name_H-M   'P 1'
#
loop_
_entity.id
_entity.type
_entity.pdbx_description
1 polymer ?
#
loop_
_entity_poly.entity_id
_entity_poly.type
_entity_poly.pdbx_seq_one_letter_code
_entity_poly.pdbx_strand_id
1 'polypeptide(L)'
;MLYKLIKIESLIAGDTFKVLTYNLSIYKGRIFNLRLVREIKGKSTQPYEKSRLVFAGHSDEEKKEILTQSPIIQRMSQRLILTIGPLLMASYGMHCELRDITQAYVQSTDRLTRTLFARLLRELRESFPPRTIFRVVRPLYSVAESGLY
;
A
#
# COMPACT_ATOMS: atom_id res chain seq x y z
N MET A 1 -17.51 12.23 9.93
CA MET A 1 -17.09 11.07 10.76
C MET A 1 -17.69 9.76 10.23
N LEU A 2 -19.02 9.68 10.07
CA LEU A 2 -19.77 8.50 9.63
C LEU A 2 -19.15 7.72 8.44
N TYR A 3 -18.80 8.40 7.35
CA TYR A 3 -18.26 7.75 6.14
C TYR A 3 -16.90 7.06 6.37
N LYS A 4 -16.06 7.56 7.30
CA LYS A 4 -14.77 6.90 7.60
C LYS A 4 -15.01 5.58 8.34
N LEU A 5 -15.98 5.55 9.23
CA LEU A 5 -16.37 4.37 9.98
C LEU A 5 -16.90 3.29 9.03
N ILE A 6 -17.87 3.63 8.17
CA ILE A 6 -18.44 2.72 7.16
C ILE A 6 -17.35 2.11 6.27
N LYS A 7 -16.36 2.93 5.85
CA LYS A 7 -15.25 2.43 5.04
C LYS A 7 -14.34 1.46 5.80
N ILE A 8 -14.09 1.69 7.09
CA ILE A 8 -13.31 0.77 7.91
C ILE A 8 -14.09 -0.51 8.21
N GLU A 9 -15.37 -0.41 8.54
CA GLU A 9 -16.26 -1.55 8.78
C GLU A 9 -16.37 -2.44 7.54
N SER A 10 -16.52 -1.88 6.34
CA SER A 10 -16.51 -2.66 5.10
C SER A 10 -15.18 -3.38 4.86
N LEU A 11 -14.04 -2.80 5.24
CA LEU A 11 -12.73 -3.45 5.15
C LEU A 11 -12.53 -4.54 6.21
N ILE A 12 -13.14 -4.39 7.39
CA ILE A 12 -13.18 -5.43 8.42
C ILE A 12 -14.08 -6.58 7.97
N ALA A 13 -15.28 -6.29 7.46
CA ALA A 13 -16.20 -7.29 6.91
C ALA A 13 -15.58 -8.06 5.73
N GLY A 14 -14.76 -7.39 4.92
CA GLY A 14 -14.00 -7.99 3.82
C GLY A 14 -12.68 -8.66 4.23
N ASP A 15 -12.45 -9.00 5.51
CA ASP A 15 -11.23 -9.62 6.07
C ASP A 15 -9.92 -8.91 5.65
N THR A 16 -9.97 -7.62 5.31
CA THR A 16 -8.74 -6.85 5.02
C THR A 16 -8.02 -6.50 6.31
N PHE A 17 -8.79 -6.26 7.38
CA PHE A 17 -8.29 -6.02 8.72
C PHE A 17 -8.84 -7.02 9.71
N LYS A 18 -7.98 -7.51 10.60
CA LYS A 18 -8.38 -8.14 11.84
C LYS A 18 -8.20 -7.16 12.99
N VAL A 19 -9.27 -6.88 13.72
CA VAL A 19 -9.26 -5.99 14.89
C VAL A 19 -8.65 -6.74 16.07
N LEU A 20 -7.66 -6.14 16.73
CA LEU A 20 -6.97 -6.72 17.88
C LEU A 20 -6.78 -5.65 18.96
N THR A 21 -6.72 -6.09 20.22
CA THR A 21 -6.28 -5.24 21.33
C THR A 21 -4.75 -5.28 21.40
N TYR A 22 -4.11 -4.12 21.46
CA TYR A 22 -2.66 -4.03 21.58
C TYR A 22 -2.17 -4.72 22.85
N ASN A 23 -1.30 -5.70 22.67
CA ASN A 23 -0.64 -6.43 23.74
C ASN A 23 0.85 -6.60 23.42
N LEU A 24 1.72 -6.12 24.31
CA LEU A 24 3.17 -6.16 24.14
C LEU A 24 3.73 -7.59 24.03
N SER A 25 3.10 -8.59 24.64
CA SER A 25 3.60 -9.97 24.60
C SER A 25 3.36 -10.68 23.26
N ILE A 26 2.32 -10.26 22.53
CA ILE A 26 1.94 -10.81 21.22
C ILE A 26 2.59 -10.01 20.08
N TYR A 27 2.90 -8.75 20.34
CA TYR A 27 3.33 -7.80 19.34
C TYR A 27 4.85 -7.76 19.19
N LYS A 28 5.33 -8.14 18.01
CA LYS A 28 6.72 -7.91 17.56
C LYS A 28 6.66 -7.15 16.23
N GLY A 29 7.24 -5.96 16.17
CA GLY A 29 7.34 -5.18 14.93
C GLY A 29 7.06 -3.69 15.09
N ARG A 30 6.69 -3.02 13.97
CA ARG A 30 6.31 -1.60 13.90
C ARG A 30 4.82 -1.41 13.64
N ILE A 31 4.20 -0.41 14.28
CA ILE A 31 2.80 -0.05 14.04
C ILE A 31 2.79 1.08 13.03
N PHE A 32 2.23 0.82 11.87
CA PHE A 32 2.16 1.79 10.80
C PHE A 32 0.95 2.71 10.96
N ASN A 33 1.05 3.90 10.40
CA ASN A 33 -0.08 4.82 10.35
C ASN A 33 -0.98 4.51 9.14
N LEU A 34 -2.26 4.81 9.28
CA LEU A 34 -3.21 4.81 8.17
C LEU A 34 -3.57 6.25 7.80
N ARG A 35 -3.78 6.49 6.52
CA ARG A 35 -4.28 7.76 6.00
C ARG A 35 -5.45 7.51 5.07
N LEU A 36 -6.58 8.15 5.32
CA LEU A 36 -7.68 8.16 4.36
C LEU A 36 -7.49 9.35 3.41
N VAL A 37 -7.34 9.06 2.12
CA VAL A 37 -7.26 10.06 1.05
C VAL A 37 -8.61 10.09 0.32
N ARG A 38 -9.11 11.28 0.04
CA ARG A 38 -10.36 11.49 -0.69
C ARG A 38 -10.11 12.40 -1.87
N GLU A 39 -10.78 12.10 -2.96
CA GLU A 39 -10.69 12.88 -4.18
C GLU A 39 -12.01 12.79 -4.96
N ILE A 40 -12.42 13.90 -5.58
CA ILE A 40 -13.53 13.91 -6.52
C ILE A 40 -12.96 13.66 -7.92
N LYS A 41 -13.37 12.57 -8.56
CA LYS A 41 -13.00 12.19 -9.93
C LYS A 41 -14.14 12.49 -10.89
N GLY A 42 -13.87 12.47 -12.20
CA GLY A 42 -14.91 12.68 -13.21
C GLY A 42 -15.45 14.11 -13.31
N LYS A 43 -14.66 15.12 -12.89
CA LYS A 43 -15.09 16.52 -12.80
C LYS A 43 -15.65 17.11 -14.11
N SER A 44 -15.19 16.61 -15.26
CA SER A 44 -15.59 17.06 -16.59
C SER A 44 -16.83 16.37 -17.15
N THR A 45 -17.28 15.27 -16.54
CA THR A 45 -18.43 14.47 -17.01
C THR A 45 -19.43 14.30 -15.88
N GLN A 46 -19.23 13.29 -15.03
CA GLN A 46 -20.05 13.03 -13.86
C GLN A 46 -19.15 12.91 -12.62
N PRO A 47 -19.14 13.93 -11.74
CA PRO A 47 -18.33 13.89 -10.53
C PRO A 47 -18.72 12.74 -9.61
N TYR A 48 -17.73 11.98 -9.14
CA TYR A 48 -17.93 10.92 -8.14
C TYR A 48 -16.85 10.95 -7.07
N GLU A 49 -17.23 10.57 -5.83
CA GLU A 49 -16.30 10.48 -4.72
C GLU A 49 -15.48 9.19 -4.79
N LYS A 50 -14.15 9.33 -4.77
CA LYS A 50 -13.21 8.22 -4.64
C LYS A 50 -12.45 8.36 -3.32
N SER A 51 -12.58 7.36 -2.46
CA SER A 51 -11.83 7.28 -1.20
C SER A 51 -10.84 6.12 -1.24
N ARG A 52 -9.62 6.36 -0.75
CA ARG A 52 -8.56 5.35 -0.64
C ARG A 52 -8.02 5.34 0.78
N LEU A 53 -8.01 4.17 1.41
CA LEU A 53 -7.26 3.97 2.63
C LEU A 53 -5.82 3.60 2.25
N VAL A 54 -4.88 4.41 2.71
CA VAL A 54 -3.46 4.30 2.38
C VAL A 54 -2.69 3.86 3.62
N PHE A 55 -1.88 2.82 3.46
CA PHE A 55 -0.95 2.35 4.47
C PHE A 55 0.33 3.16 4.42
N ALA A 56 0.89 3.57 5.56
CA ALA A 56 2.12 4.34 5.61
C ALA A 56 3.39 3.48 5.36
N GLY A 57 3.42 2.69 4.29
CA GLY A 57 4.53 1.78 3.95
C GLY A 57 5.82 2.46 3.48
N HIS A 58 5.84 3.80 3.38
CA HIS A 58 7.09 4.51 3.12
C HIS A 58 8.14 4.30 4.24
N SER A 59 7.70 4.11 5.49
CA SER A 59 8.56 3.85 6.66
C SER A 59 8.80 2.36 6.94
N ASP A 60 8.40 1.49 6.02
CA ASP A 60 8.61 0.05 6.10
C ASP A 60 10.03 -0.27 5.64
N GLU A 61 10.88 -0.74 6.56
CA GLU A 61 12.27 -1.09 6.27
C GLU A 61 12.39 -2.46 5.60
N GLU A 62 11.56 -3.42 6.03
CA GLU A 62 11.52 -4.79 5.51
C GLU A 62 11.18 -4.83 4.01
N LYS A 63 10.53 -3.78 3.47
CA LYS A 63 10.26 -3.69 2.02
C LYS A 63 11.51 -3.79 1.14
N LYS A 64 12.70 -3.50 1.68
CA LYS A 64 13.98 -3.63 0.96
C LYS A 64 14.31 -5.09 0.63
N GLU A 65 13.81 -6.02 1.43
CA GLU A 65 14.02 -7.46 1.29
C GLU A 65 12.92 -8.12 0.44
N ILE A 66 11.85 -7.38 0.13
CA ILE A 66 10.72 -7.89 -0.65
C ILE A 66 11.04 -7.72 -2.14
N LEU A 67 11.19 -8.84 -2.82
CA LEU A 67 11.25 -8.93 -4.28
C LEU A 67 9.90 -8.54 -4.88
N THR A 68 9.63 -7.24 -4.96
CA THR A 68 8.41 -6.74 -5.62
C THR A 68 8.53 -6.88 -7.13
N GLN A 69 7.54 -7.51 -7.76
CA GLN A 69 7.26 -7.29 -9.18
C GLN A 69 6.80 -5.83 -9.28
N SER A 70 7.72 -4.92 -9.56
CA SER A 70 7.39 -3.51 -9.71
C SER A 70 7.02 -3.27 -11.17
N PRO A 71 5.74 -3.06 -11.50
CA PRO A 71 5.35 -2.79 -12.88
C PRO A 71 5.87 -1.41 -13.34
N ILE A 72 6.25 -0.55 -12.38
CA ILE A 72 6.92 0.74 -12.63
C ILE A 72 8.39 0.61 -12.23
N ILE A 73 9.31 1.01 -13.10
CA ILE A 73 10.75 1.04 -12.81
C ILE A 73 11.00 1.91 -11.56
N GLN A 74 11.61 1.35 -10.53
CA GLN A 74 11.91 2.06 -9.28
C GLN A 74 12.85 3.24 -9.51
N ARG A 75 12.78 4.29 -8.68
CA ARG A 75 13.66 5.48 -8.81
C ARG A 75 15.15 5.13 -8.83
N MET A 76 15.58 4.14 -8.05
CA MET A 76 16.98 3.69 -8.07
C MET A 76 17.34 3.00 -9.39
N SER A 77 16.45 2.16 -9.92
CA SER A 77 16.62 1.54 -11.24
C SER A 77 16.64 2.59 -12.36
N GLN A 78 15.82 3.64 -12.29
CA GLN A 78 15.86 4.75 -13.24
C GLN A 78 17.23 5.45 -13.22
N ARG A 79 17.77 5.74 -12.03
CA ARG A 79 19.11 6.33 -11.88
C ARG A 79 20.18 5.41 -12.44
N LEU A 80 20.11 4.12 -12.15
CA LEU A 80 21.03 3.13 -12.69
C LEU A 80 20.99 3.12 -14.22
N ILE A 81 19.80 3.03 -14.82
CA ILE A 81 19.61 3.07 -16.28
C ILE A 81 20.20 4.36 -16.88
N LEU A 82 19.99 5.52 -16.24
CA LEU A 82 20.59 6.79 -16.66
C LEU A 82 22.12 6.78 -16.59
N THR A 83 22.70 6.12 -15.59
CA THR A 83 24.15 6.05 -15.39
C THR A 83 24.84 5.07 -16.34
N ILE A 84 24.31 3.84 -16.48
CA ILE A 84 24.96 2.78 -17.26
C ILE A 84 24.43 2.66 -18.69
N GLY A 85 23.21 3.12 -18.94
CA GLY A 85 22.53 3.00 -20.23
C GLY A 85 23.34 3.58 -21.38
N PRO A 86 23.83 4.84 -21.30
CA PRO A 86 24.62 5.43 -22.38
C PRO A 86 25.88 4.62 -22.72
N LEU A 87 26.57 4.08 -21.70
CA LEU A 87 27.75 3.23 -21.90
C LEU A 87 27.38 1.92 -22.61
N LEU A 88 26.31 1.26 -22.17
CA LEU A 88 25.83 0.02 -22.77
C LEU A 88 25.36 0.20 -24.22
N MET A 89 24.71 1.33 -24.51
CA MET A 89 24.30 1.68 -25.88
C MET A 89 25.51 1.93 -26.77
N ALA A 90 26.47 2.74 -26.31
CA ALA A 90 27.63 3.16 -27.13
C ALA A 90 28.68 2.05 -27.32
N SER A 91 28.94 1.23 -26.29
CA SER A 91 30.02 0.24 -26.31
C SER A 91 29.57 -1.18 -26.64
N TYR A 92 28.30 -1.50 -26.43
CA TYR A 92 27.76 -2.85 -26.58
C TYR A 92 26.54 -2.92 -27.52
N GLY A 93 26.14 -1.81 -28.15
CA GLY A 93 25.04 -1.79 -29.12
C GLY A 93 23.68 -2.15 -28.51
N MET A 94 23.50 -1.97 -27.19
CA MET A 94 22.22 -2.24 -26.53
C MET A 94 21.19 -1.15 -26.83
N HIS A 95 19.91 -1.48 -26.71
CA HIS A 95 18.80 -0.57 -26.94
C HIS A 95 17.81 -0.59 -25.77
N CYS A 96 17.14 0.55 -25.53
CA CYS A 96 16.07 0.66 -24.55
C CYS A 96 14.73 0.35 -25.21
N GLU A 97 13.95 -0.55 -24.62
CA GLU A 97 12.60 -0.88 -25.07
C GLU A 97 11.55 -0.23 -24.17
N LEU A 98 10.43 0.18 -24.77
CA LEU A 98 9.26 0.62 -24.02
C LEU A 98 8.41 -0.58 -23.64
N ARG A 99 7.94 -0.62 -22.39
CA ARG A 99 6.98 -1.60 -21.93
C ARG A 99 5.72 -0.89 -21.48
N ASP A 100 4.58 -1.30 -22.03
CA ASP A 100 3.30 -0.86 -21.52
C ASP A 100 3.08 -1.39 -20.11
N ILE A 101 2.77 -0.47 -19.20
CA ILE A 101 2.49 -0.76 -17.81
C ILE A 101 0.96 -0.88 -17.68
N THR A 102 0.43 -2.09 -17.88
CA THR A 102 -0.97 -2.39 -17.57
C THR A 102 -1.13 -2.57 -16.07
N GLN A 103 -1.23 -1.47 -15.33
CA GLN A 103 -1.50 -1.53 -13.89
C GLN A 103 -2.95 -1.18 -13.56
N ALA A 104 -3.80 -2.19 -13.49
CA ALA A 104 -4.96 -2.16 -12.61
C ALA A 104 -4.52 -2.78 -11.28
N TYR A 105 -4.44 -1.99 -10.21
CA TYR A 105 -4.37 -2.55 -8.85
C TYR A 105 -5.72 -3.23 -8.59
N VAL A 106 -5.89 -4.47 -9.04
CA VAL A 106 -6.94 -5.31 -8.53
C VAL A 106 -6.57 -5.51 -7.07
N GLN A 107 -7.44 -5.07 -6.18
CA GLN A 107 -7.20 -5.23 -4.76
C GLN A 107 -7.23 -6.74 -4.49
N SER A 108 -6.04 -7.36 -4.39
CA SER A 108 -5.94 -8.82 -4.36
C SER A 108 -6.71 -9.39 -3.18
N THR A 109 -7.34 -10.54 -3.44
CA THR A 109 -8.03 -11.36 -2.45
C THR A 109 -7.08 -12.19 -1.60
N ASP A 110 -5.81 -12.30 -2.01
CA ASP A 110 -4.77 -13.05 -1.34
C ASP A 110 -4.38 -12.42 0.00
N ARG A 111 -3.80 -13.23 0.87
CA ARG A 111 -3.32 -12.78 2.18
C ARG A 111 -1.87 -12.35 2.08
N LEU A 112 -1.51 -11.31 2.81
CA LEU A 112 -0.12 -10.88 2.99
C LEU A 112 0.69 -12.01 3.62
N THR A 113 1.93 -12.17 3.15
CA THR A 113 2.85 -13.20 3.65
C THR A 113 3.40 -12.81 5.02
N ARG A 114 3.60 -11.51 5.26
CA ARG A 114 4.09 -10.99 6.54
C ARG A 114 2.98 -10.37 7.38
N THR A 115 3.24 -10.29 8.67
CA THR A 115 2.32 -9.67 9.62
C THR A 115 2.57 -8.18 9.72
N LEU A 116 1.65 -7.38 9.17
CA LEU A 116 1.69 -5.92 9.30
C LEU A 116 0.63 -5.43 10.29
N PHE A 117 1.00 -4.45 11.10
CA PHE A 117 0.08 -3.82 12.04
C PHE A 117 -0.11 -2.34 11.73
N ALA A 118 -1.35 -1.87 11.84
CA ALA A 118 -1.71 -0.49 11.58
C ALA A 118 -2.46 0.11 12.77
N ARG A 119 -2.21 1.39 13.03
CA ARG A 119 -2.92 2.16 14.04
C ARG A 119 -4.27 2.59 13.50
N LEU A 120 -5.28 2.56 14.36
CA LEU A 120 -6.57 3.17 14.10
C LEU A 120 -6.42 4.67 13.78
N LEU A 121 -7.20 5.15 12.81
CA LEU A 121 -7.30 6.58 12.50
C LEU A 121 -7.70 7.35 13.76
N ARG A 122 -7.03 8.49 14.03
CA ARG A 122 -7.24 9.29 15.25
C ARG A 122 -8.73 9.63 15.48
N GLU A 123 -9.43 9.92 14.40
CA GLU A 123 -10.84 10.31 14.39
C GLU A 123 -11.83 9.19 14.70
N LEU A 124 -11.38 7.93 14.67
CA LEU A 124 -12.23 6.76 14.93
C LEU A 124 -11.99 6.17 16.32
N ARG A 125 -11.11 6.77 17.15
CA ARG A 125 -10.75 6.21 18.45
C ARG A 125 -11.93 6.04 19.40
N GLU A 126 -12.92 6.90 19.31
CA GLU A 126 -14.13 6.83 20.15
C GLU A 126 -15.07 5.70 19.73
N SER A 127 -15.01 5.29 18.45
CA SER A 127 -15.86 4.22 17.91
C SER A 127 -15.30 2.82 18.15
N PHE A 128 -14.12 2.69 18.74
CA PHE A 128 -13.45 1.41 18.99
C PHE A 128 -12.95 1.31 20.43
N PRO A 129 -12.81 0.09 20.98
CA PRO A 129 -12.23 -0.09 22.31
C PRO A 129 -10.84 0.56 22.46
N PRO A 130 -10.46 0.98 23.68
CA PRO A 130 -9.14 1.54 23.92
C PRO A 130 -8.05 0.54 23.54
N ARG A 131 -6.92 1.06 23.05
CA ARG A 131 -5.76 0.28 22.59
C ARG A 131 -6.03 -0.64 21.40
N THR A 132 -7.06 -0.36 20.59
CA THR A 132 -7.30 -1.09 19.33
C THR A 132 -6.17 -0.87 18.31
N ILE A 133 -5.72 -1.96 17.70
CA ILE A 133 -4.82 -2.00 16.53
C ILE A 133 -5.44 -2.89 15.45
N PHE A 134 -5.02 -2.68 14.21
CA PHE A 134 -5.40 -3.54 13.10
C PHE A 134 -4.23 -4.41 12.68
N ARG A 135 -4.47 -5.72 12.54
CA ARG A 135 -3.60 -6.57 11.72
C ARG A 135 -4.06 -6.47 10.28
N VAL A 136 -3.18 -6.07 9.38
CA VAL A 136 -3.44 -6.03 7.94
C VAL A 136 -3.30 -7.45 7.42
N VAL A 137 -4.39 -7.98 6.86
CA VAL A 137 -4.45 -9.36 6.36
C VAL A 137 -4.34 -9.39 4.85
N ARG A 138 -4.97 -8.44 4.15
CA ARG A 138 -4.94 -8.33 2.69
C ARG A 138 -4.19 -7.09 2.22
N PRO A 139 -3.63 -7.09 1.00
CA PRO A 139 -2.85 -5.98 0.49
C PRO A 139 -3.65 -4.67 0.45
N LEU A 140 -3.06 -3.62 1.02
CA LEU A 140 -3.59 -2.25 0.98
C LEU A 140 -2.74 -1.37 0.08
N TYR A 141 -3.31 -0.25 -0.36
CA TYR A 141 -2.53 0.73 -1.11
C TYR A 141 -1.29 1.15 -0.32
N SER A 142 -0.13 1.14 -0.99
CA SER A 142 1.19 1.45 -0.42
C SER A 142 1.78 0.42 0.55
N VAL A 143 1.20 -0.78 0.69
CA VAL A 143 1.94 -1.94 1.21
C VAL A 143 2.87 -2.47 0.12
N ALA A 144 4.10 -2.81 0.48
CA ALA A 144 5.12 -3.25 -0.49
C ALA A 144 4.69 -4.50 -1.27
N GLU A 145 4.05 -5.46 -0.61
CA GLU A 145 3.56 -6.70 -1.21
C GLU A 145 2.34 -6.52 -2.12
N SER A 146 1.72 -5.34 -2.18
CA SER A 146 0.52 -5.12 -2.99
C SER A 146 0.75 -5.23 -4.50
N GLY A 147 2.00 -5.31 -4.95
CA GLY A 147 2.35 -5.61 -6.34
C GLY A 147 2.68 -7.09 -6.60
N LEU A 148 2.64 -7.95 -5.59
CA LEU A 148 2.88 -9.39 -5.73
C LEU A 148 1.64 -10.19 -6.13
N TYR A 149 0.47 -9.57 -6.07
CA TYR A 149 -0.82 -10.21 -6.18
C TYR A 149 -1.74 -9.47 -7.16
#